data_AF-A0A930UL57-F1
#
_entry.id   AF-A0A930UL57-F1
#
_cell.length_a   1.000
_cell.length_b   1.000
_cell.length_c   1.000
_cell.angle_alpha   90.00
_cell.angle_beta   90.00
_cell.angle_gamma   90.00
#
_symmetry.space_group_name_H-M   'P 1'
#
loop_
_entity.id
_entity.type
_entity.pdbx_description
1 polymer ?
#
loop_
_entity_poly.entity_id
_entity_poly.type
_entity_poly.pdbx_seq_one_letter_code
_entity_poly.pdbx_strand_id
1 'polypeptide(L)'
;MTRSKPSSKISRRQAIVLLGGATATLAGFSSNDSRADGQDILRAADRYRAPEDAFVFDARISDPEKRTVELTVRVRDRTKGLALYNAPASFAGRAILYVGRNMWVYVPGTRRALRISPQQQVLGAVASADVARTVFAEDYEVIDMSQSGERVILDLHGDGRSSAYGRISLSVDRH
;
A
#
# COMPACT_ATOMS: atom_id res chain seq x y z
N MET A 1 33.44 42.31 31.90
CA MET A 1 32.97 41.27 32.85
C MET A 1 32.68 40.01 32.06
N THR A 2 33.39 38.92 32.37
CA THR A 2 33.19 37.47 32.07
C THR A 2 34.61 36.85 32.04
N ARG A 3 35.27 36.40 33.14
CA ARG A 3 35.02 35.24 34.02
C ARG A 3 34.23 34.13 33.29
N SER A 4 34.63 32.86 33.21
CA SER A 4 35.65 32.05 33.91
C SER A 4 35.88 30.78 33.07
N LYS A 5 37.13 30.42 32.73
CA LYS A 5 37.98 29.35 33.33
C LYS A 5 37.52 27.88 33.06
N PRO A 6 38.48 26.92 33.03
CA PRO A 6 38.50 25.80 32.09
C PRO A 6 38.70 24.43 32.78
N SER A 7 39.03 23.40 31.99
CA SER A 7 39.92 22.28 32.34
C SER A 7 39.44 21.23 33.35
N SER A 8 39.44 19.95 32.95
CA SER A 8 40.48 18.96 33.34
C SER A 8 40.05 17.54 32.93
N LYS A 9 40.86 16.88 32.09
CA LYS A 9 41.81 15.79 32.40
C LYS A 9 41.14 14.45 32.78
N ILE A 10 41.28 13.45 31.90
CA ILE A 10 42.15 12.26 32.05
C ILE A 10 41.73 11.34 33.21
N SER A 11 41.27 10.13 32.90
CA SER A 11 42.07 8.90 33.08
C SER A 11 41.21 7.65 33.03
N ARG A 12 41.65 6.71 32.20
CA ARG A 12 41.31 5.28 32.30
C ARG A 12 41.68 4.76 33.69
N ARG A 13 40.81 3.98 34.32
CA ARG A 13 41.18 2.96 35.30
C ARG A 13 40.26 1.75 35.12
N GLN A 14 40.88 0.60 34.90
CA GLN A 14 40.26 -0.72 34.94
C GLN A 14 40.07 -1.14 36.41
N ALA A 15 38.99 -1.89 36.69
CA ALA A 15 38.80 -2.89 37.75
C ALA A 15 37.29 -3.08 37.97
N ILE A 16 36.68 -4.23 38.27
CA ILE A 16 37.06 -5.62 38.51
C ILE A 16 35.74 -6.40 38.41
N VAL A 17 35.82 -7.66 37.96
CA VAL A 17 34.73 -8.64 37.85
C VAL A 17 34.29 -9.15 39.22
N LEU A 18 32.99 -9.36 39.46
CA LEU A 18 32.38 -10.35 40.38
C LEU A 18 30.90 -10.57 39.93
N LEU A 19 30.59 -11.59 39.12
CA LEU A 19 30.13 -12.94 39.47
C LEU A 19 28.74 -13.00 40.16
N GLY A 20 27.71 -13.48 39.44
CA GLY A 20 26.48 -13.98 40.10
C GLY A 20 25.18 -13.95 39.29
N GLY A 21 24.95 -14.99 38.48
CA GLY A 21 23.64 -15.67 38.39
C GLY A 21 22.46 -15.02 37.65
N ALA A 22 22.06 -15.68 36.56
CA ALA A 22 20.74 -15.65 35.93
C ALA A 22 20.34 -14.40 35.13
N THR A 23 21.04 -14.15 34.02
CA THR A 23 20.40 -13.48 32.88
C THR A 23 19.36 -14.42 32.27
N ALA A 24 18.09 -14.23 32.65
CA ALA A 24 16.97 -14.74 31.89
C ALA A 24 17.03 -14.11 30.49
N THR A 25 17.54 -14.85 29.51
CA THR A 25 17.34 -14.55 28.09
C THR A 25 15.83 -14.63 27.83
N LEU A 26 15.16 -13.48 27.86
CA LEU A 26 13.84 -13.32 27.26
C LEU A 26 14.01 -13.62 25.77
N ALA A 27 13.56 -14.80 25.38
CA ALA A 27 13.50 -15.25 24.01
C ALA A 27 12.60 -14.29 23.24
N GLY A 28 13.19 -13.43 22.40
CA GLY A 28 12.46 -12.60 21.46
C GLY A 28 11.96 -13.46 20.28
N PHE A 29 10.75 -13.99 20.41
CA PHE A 29 9.92 -14.58 19.34
C PHE A 29 8.52 -13.96 19.53
N SER A 30 7.74 -13.47 18.58
CA SER A 30 7.59 -13.76 17.16
C SER A 30 7.00 -12.54 16.43
N SER A 31 7.81 -11.70 15.78
CA SER A 31 7.28 -10.70 14.83
C SER A 31 7.29 -11.19 13.38
N ASN A 32 8.09 -12.21 13.07
CA ASN A 32 8.21 -12.70 11.70
C ASN A 32 7.08 -13.65 11.31
N ASP A 33 6.59 -14.43 12.29
CA ASP A 33 5.51 -15.41 12.11
C ASP A 33 4.17 -14.72 11.84
N SER A 34 3.84 -13.70 12.64
CA SER A 34 2.62 -12.90 12.46
C SER A 34 2.59 -12.12 11.15
N ARG A 35 3.74 -11.70 10.62
CA ARG A 35 3.84 -11.03 9.31
C ARG A 35 3.66 -12.00 8.16
N ALA A 36 4.24 -13.20 8.25
CA ALA A 36 4.05 -14.25 7.25
C ALA A 36 2.58 -14.67 7.18
N ASP A 37 1.97 -14.94 8.34
CA ASP A 37 0.54 -15.25 8.46
C ASP A 37 -0.34 -14.11 7.93
N GLY A 38 -0.02 -12.86 8.30
CA GLY A 38 -0.73 -11.69 7.81
C GLY A 38 -0.66 -11.56 6.28
N GLN A 39 0.51 -11.83 5.69
CA GLN A 39 0.66 -11.79 4.24
C GLN A 39 -0.14 -12.90 3.54
N ASP A 40 -0.25 -14.09 4.14
CA ASP A 40 -1.11 -15.16 3.64
C ASP A 40 -2.59 -14.80 3.72
N ILE A 41 -3.02 -14.12 4.79
CA ILE A 41 -4.38 -13.59 4.92
C ILE A 41 -4.63 -12.52 3.85
N LEU A 42 -3.67 -11.62 3.60
CA LEU A 42 -3.78 -10.61 2.54
C LEU A 42 -3.94 -11.26 1.16
N ARG A 43 -3.10 -12.26 0.85
CA ARG A 43 -3.21 -13.04 -0.39
C ARG A 43 -4.56 -13.75 -0.51
N ALA A 44 -5.07 -14.29 0.60
CA ALA A 44 -6.37 -14.94 0.62
C ALA A 44 -7.52 -13.94 0.38
N ALA A 45 -7.48 -12.77 1.01
CA ALA A 45 -8.44 -11.69 0.79
C ALA A 45 -8.43 -11.22 -0.67
N ASP A 46 -7.24 -11.06 -1.28
CA ASP A 46 -7.09 -10.68 -2.68
C ASP A 46 -7.70 -11.69 -3.65
N ARG A 47 -7.78 -12.99 -3.31
CA ARG A 47 -8.46 -13.99 -4.16
C ARG A 47 -9.97 -13.74 -4.27
N TYR A 48 -10.61 -13.14 -3.27
CA TYR A 48 -12.01 -12.76 -3.37
C TYR A 48 -12.20 -11.51 -4.23
N ARG A 49 -11.23 -10.59 -4.20
CA ARG A 49 -11.27 -9.32 -4.93
C ARG A 49 -10.86 -9.48 -6.40
N ALA A 50 -9.94 -10.41 -6.68
CA ALA A 50 -9.41 -10.76 -8.00
C ALA A 50 -9.32 -12.30 -8.11
N PRO A 51 -10.44 -12.97 -8.46
CA PRO A 51 -10.55 -14.43 -8.44
C PRO A 51 -9.72 -15.13 -9.54
N GLU A 52 -9.45 -14.43 -10.64
CA GLU A 52 -8.70 -14.93 -11.77
C GLU A 52 -7.54 -14.00 -12.12
N ASP A 53 -6.57 -14.51 -12.88
CA ASP A 53 -5.43 -13.71 -13.36
C ASP A 53 -5.87 -12.61 -14.34
N ALA A 54 -6.97 -12.85 -15.07
CA ALA A 54 -7.55 -11.88 -15.97
C ALA A 54 -9.07 -11.80 -15.78
N PHE A 55 -9.58 -10.59 -15.59
CA PHE A 55 -11.00 -10.35 -15.42
C PHE A 55 -11.37 -8.94 -15.87
N VAL A 56 -12.67 -8.71 -16.07
CA VAL A 56 -13.22 -7.43 -16.47
C VAL A 56 -14.37 -7.09 -15.54
N PHE A 57 -14.44 -5.83 -15.11
CA PHE A 57 -15.57 -5.31 -14.35
C PHE A 57 -15.89 -3.88 -14.78
N ASP A 58 -17.16 -3.50 -14.62
CA ASP A 58 -17.61 -2.14 -14.81
C ASP A 58 -17.72 -1.44 -13.45
N ALA A 59 -17.22 -0.21 -13.38
CA ALA A 59 -17.25 0.63 -12.19
C ALA A 59 -18.02 1.91 -12.47
N ARG A 60 -18.94 2.25 -11.57
CA ARG A 60 -19.61 3.56 -11.53
C ARG A 60 -19.19 4.28 -10.26
N ILE A 61 -18.54 5.43 -10.42
CA ILE A 61 -18.01 6.23 -9.32
C ILE A 61 -18.74 7.56 -9.32
N SER A 62 -19.32 7.93 -8.18
CA SER A 62 -19.98 9.22 -7.98
C SER A 62 -19.34 9.96 -6.83
N ASP A 63 -19.06 11.25 -7.03
CA ASP A 63 -18.58 12.12 -5.96
C ASP A 63 -19.75 12.76 -5.16
N PRO A 64 -19.48 13.46 -4.04
CA PRO A 64 -20.52 14.13 -3.26
C PRO A 64 -21.31 15.19 -4.04
N GLU A 65 -20.73 15.76 -5.10
CA GLU A 65 -21.36 16.71 -6.01
C GLU A 65 -22.17 16.00 -7.13
N LYS A 66 -22.36 14.68 -7.04
CA LYS A 66 -23.09 13.82 -7.97
C LYS A 66 -22.49 13.75 -9.38
N ARG A 67 -21.24 14.17 -9.57
CA ARG A 67 -20.53 13.90 -10.82
C ARG A 67 -20.21 12.42 -10.87
N THR A 68 -20.69 11.77 -11.92
CA THR A 68 -20.58 10.33 -12.09
C THR A 68 -19.68 10.01 -13.26
N VAL A 69 -18.80 9.02 -13.08
CA VAL A 69 -17.98 8.44 -14.13
C VAL A 69 -18.18 6.94 -14.18
N GLU A 70 -18.26 6.43 -15.41
CA GLU A 70 -18.39 5.01 -15.68
C GLU A 70 -17.15 4.53 -16.41
N LEU A 71 -16.56 3.44 -15.92
CA LEU A 71 -15.35 2.85 -16.48
C LEU A 71 -15.52 1.35 -16.67
N THR A 72 -14.91 0.82 -17.72
CA THR A 72 -14.65 -0.63 -17.84
C THR A 72 -13.19 -0.87 -17.50
N VAL A 73 -12.94 -1.68 -16.48
CA VAL A 73 -11.60 -2.05 -16.03
C VAL A 73 -11.29 -3.46 -16.46
N ARG A 74 -10.17 -3.64 -17.16
CA ARG A 74 -9.63 -4.94 -17.56
C ARG A 74 -8.34 -5.19 -16.80
N VAL A 75 -8.28 -6.28 -16.03
CA VAL A 75 -7.08 -6.71 -15.31
C VAL A 75 -6.50 -7.92 -16.01
N ARG A 76 -5.16 -8.01 -16.05
CA ARG A 76 -4.42 -9.14 -16.63
C ARG A 76 -3.15 -9.42 -15.84
N ASP A 77 -2.85 -10.70 -15.65
CA ASP A 77 -1.67 -11.22 -14.95
C ASP A 77 -1.48 -10.60 -13.55
N ARG A 78 -2.57 -10.12 -12.91
CA ARG A 78 -2.61 -9.38 -11.63
C ARG A 78 -1.78 -8.07 -11.56
N THR A 79 -0.93 -7.82 -12.55
CA THR A 79 0.09 -6.76 -12.59
C THR A 79 -0.13 -5.76 -13.72
N LYS A 80 -1.13 -5.99 -14.58
CA LYS A 80 -1.51 -5.10 -15.68
C LYS A 80 -2.98 -4.77 -15.60
N GLY A 81 -3.32 -3.52 -15.88
CA GLY A 81 -4.69 -3.02 -15.83
C GLY A 81 -4.95 -1.98 -16.90
N LEU A 82 -6.14 -1.97 -17.48
CA LEU A 82 -6.62 -0.93 -18.38
C LEU A 82 -7.99 -0.46 -17.91
N ALA A 83 -8.09 0.77 -17.44
CA ALA A 83 -9.36 1.42 -17.14
C ALA A 83 -9.75 2.32 -18.32
N LEU A 84 -10.85 2.00 -18.99
CA LEU A 84 -11.41 2.78 -20.10
C LEU A 84 -12.59 3.60 -19.60
N TYR A 85 -12.57 4.92 -19.83
CA TYR A 85 -13.69 5.79 -19.48
C TYR A 85 -14.78 5.68 -20.54
N ASN A 86 -15.97 5.32 -20.11
CA ASN A 86 -17.15 5.16 -20.95
C ASN A 86 -18.07 6.38 -20.89
N ALA A 87 -18.26 6.94 -19.69
CA ALA A 87 -19.10 8.11 -19.45
C ALA A 87 -18.51 9.02 -18.35
N PRO A 88 -18.82 10.32 -18.36
CA PRO A 88 -19.63 11.05 -19.34
C PRO A 88 -18.85 11.33 -20.63
N ALA A 89 -19.51 11.87 -21.66
CA ALA A 89 -18.91 12.13 -22.98
C ALA A 89 -17.61 12.97 -22.92
N SER A 90 -17.46 13.84 -21.92
CA SER A 90 -16.24 14.65 -21.71
C SER A 90 -15.02 13.83 -21.28
N PHE A 91 -15.24 12.64 -20.72
CA PHE A 91 -14.20 11.68 -20.34
C PHE A 91 -14.13 10.46 -21.27
N ALA A 92 -15.17 10.22 -22.08
CA ALA A 92 -15.25 9.07 -22.97
C ALA A 92 -14.00 8.95 -23.88
N GLY A 93 -13.46 7.74 -23.97
CA GLY A 93 -12.27 7.44 -24.78
C GLY A 93 -10.93 7.77 -24.11
N ARG A 94 -10.93 8.37 -22.91
CA ARG A 94 -9.73 8.40 -22.06
C ARG A 94 -9.45 7.00 -21.53
N ALA A 95 -8.18 6.71 -21.27
CA ALA A 95 -7.79 5.45 -20.68
C ALA A 95 -6.64 5.62 -19.70
N ILE A 96 -6.63 4.80 -18.66
CA ILE A 96 -5.49 4.65 -17.76
C ILE A 96 -4.94 3.24 -17.96
N LEU A 97 -3.68 3.14 -18.34
CA LEU A 97 -2.94 1.91 -18.41
C LEU A 97 -2.05 1.79 -17.18
N TYR A 98 -2.05 0.63 -16.55
CA TYR A 98 -1.13 0.25 -15.49
C TYR A 98 -0.35 -1.00 -15.92
N VAL A 99 0.98 -0.97 -15.75
CA VAL A 99 1.87 -2.11 -15.97
C VAL A 99 2.97 -2.09 -14.91
N GLY A 100 2.97 -3.09 -14.04
CA GLY A 100 3.96 -3.30 -13.00
C GLY A 100 3.96 -2.19 -11.95
N ARG A 101 4.74 -1.12 -12.16
CA ARG A 101 4.76 0.04 -11.23
C ARG A 101 4.50 1.36 -11.93
N ASN A 102 4.25 1.29 -13.23
CA ASN A 102 4.08 2.44 -14.08
C ASN A 102 2.62 2.58 -14.44
N MET A 103 2.17 3.82 -14.43
CA MET A 103 0.83 4.18 -14.85
C MET A 103 0.92 5.27 -15.91
N TRP A 104 0.06 5.17 -16.91
CA TRP A 104 -0.03 6.12 -18.01
C TRP A 104 -1.47 6.51 -18.24
N VAL A 105 -1.69 7.78 -18.56
CA VAL A 105 -2.98 8.28 -19.02
C VAL A 105 -2.92 8.57 -20.51
N TYR A 106 -3.96 8.13 -21.21
CA TYR A 106 -4.25 8.50 -22.58
C TYR A 106 -5.46 9.42 -22.60
N VAL A 107 -5.35 10.52 -23.37
CA VAL A 107 -6.43 11.47 -23.60
C VAL A 107 -6.62 11.58 -25.11
N PRO A 108 -7.85 11.44 -25.63
CA PRO A 108 -8.11 11.60 -27.05
C PRO A 108 -7.55 12.92 -27.59
N GLY A 109 -6.91 12.86 -28.76
CA GLY A 109 -6.29 14.02 -29.40
C GLY A 109 -4.83 14.31 -28.98
N THR A 110 -4.29 13.60 -27.98
CA THR A 110 -2.86 13.68 -27.68
C THR A 110 -2.05 12.69 -28.54
N ARG A 111 -0.82 13.07 -28.91
CA ARG A 111 0.06 12.23 -29.73
C ARG A 111 0.71 11.08 -28.94
N ARG A 112 0.76 11.18 -27.61
CA ARG A 112 1.47 10.25 -26.73
C ARG A 112 0.75 10.14 -25.38
N ALA A 113 0.83 8.97 -24.76
CA ALA A 113 0.40 8.77 -23.38
C ALA A 113 1.37 9.45 -22.40
N LEU A 114 0.84 9.95 -21.29
CA LEU A 114 1.61 10.64 -20.25
C LEU A 114 1.75 9.74 -19.03
N ARG A 115 2.98 9.62 -18.49
CA ARG A 115 3.20 8.88 -17.24
C ARG A 115 2.58 9.66 -16.07
N ILE A 116 1.83 8.97 -15.23
CA ILE A 116 1.18 9.53 -14.03
C ILE A 116 1.60 8.75 -12.78
N SER A 117 1.49 9.40 -11.62
CA SER A 117 1.66 8.73 -10.33
C SER A 117 0.37 7.97 -9.95
N PRO A 118 0.47 6.78 -9.33
CA PRO A 118 -0.68 6.03 -8.81
C PRO A 118 -1.57 6.82 -7.85
N GLN A 119 -0.99 7.81 -7.16
CA GLN A 119 -1.67 8.68 -6.19
C GLN A 119 -2.51 9.77 -6.86
N GLN A 120 -2.34 10.02 -8.17
CA GLN A 120 -3.12 11.03 -8.85
C GLN A 120 -4.59 10.61 -8.91
N GLN A 121 -5.48 11.55 -8.57
CA GLN A 121 -6.91 11.31 -8.54
C GLN A 121 -7.51 11.22 -9.94
N VAL A 122 -8.44 10.28 -10.12
CA VAL A 122 -9.23 10.11 -11.35
C VAL A 122 -10.38 11.11 -11.40
N LEU A 123 -11.14 11.22 -10.30
CA LEU A 123 -12.04 12.33 -9.96
C LEU A 123 -12.09 12.48 -8.45
N GLY A 124 -11.92 13.72 -7.96
CA GLY A 124 -12.34 14.27 -6.67
C GLY A 124 -11.89 13.58 -5.37
N ALA A 125 -12.00 12.25 -5.30
CA ALA A 125 -11.76 11.44 -4.12
C ALA A 125 -11.18 10.05 -4.39
N VAL A 126 -11.18 9.53 -5.63
CA VAL A 126 -10.68 8.16 -5.93
C VAL A 126 -9.33 8.21 -6.61
N ALA A 127 -8.33 7.53 -6.04
CA ALA A 127 -7.00 7.44 -6.64
C ALA A 127 -7.04 6.57 -7.90
N SER A 128 -6.18 6.85 -8.88
CA SER A 128 -6.09 6.04 -10.10
C SER A 128 -5.79 4.57 -9.82
N ALA A 129 -5.03 4.31 -8.76
CA ALA A 129 -4.76 2.95 -8.30
C ALA A 129 -5.99 2.25 -7.72
N ASP A 130 -6.93 2.94 -7.07
CA ASP A 130 -8.11 2.28 -6.49
C ASP A 130 -9.03 1.70 -7.57
N VAL A 131 -9.03 2.34 -8.75
CA VAL A 131 -9.80 1.91 -9.91
C VAL A 131 -9.05 0.86 -10.72
N ALA A 132 -7.74 1.04 -10.92
CA ALA A 132 -6.96 0.19 -11.82
C ALA A 132 -6.24 -0.98 -11.13
N ARG A 133 -6.05 -0.93 -9.81
CA ARG A 133 -5.32 -1.94 -9.03
C ARG A 133 -6.23 -2.59 -8.01
N THR A 134 -6.50 -3.87 -8.28
CA THR A 134 -7.42 -4.66 -7.47
C THR A 134 -6.69 -5.53 -6.45
N VAL A 135 -5.40 -5.82 -6.65
CA VAL A 135 -4.60 -6.74 -5.83
C VAL A 135 -3.66 -5.95 -4.93
N PHE A 136 -3.80 -6.08 -3.61
CA PHE A 136 -2.97 -5.33 -2.65
C PHE A 136 -1.64 -6.02 -2.33
N ALA A 137 -1.60 -7.36 -2.34
CA ALA A 137 -0.42 -8.15 -2.01
C ALA A 137 0.79 -7.90 -2.95
N GLU A 138 0.56 -7.32 -4.13
CA GLU A 138 1.64 -6.96 -5.08
C GLU A 138 2.38 -5.68 -4.67
N ASP A 139 1.77 -4.85 -3.81
CA ASP A 139 2.19 -3.46 -3.60
C ASP A 139 2.36 -3.06 -2.15
N TYR A 140 1.86 -3.91 -1.26
CA TYR A 140 1.84 -3.69 0.15
C TYR A 140 2.38 -4.91 0.89
N GLU A 141 3.21 -4.64 1.89
CA GLU A 141 3.66 -5.64 2.85
C GLU A 141 2.90 -5.49 4.16
N VAL A 142 2.53 -6.62 4.76
CA VAL A 142 1.99 -6.61 6.13
C VAL A 142 3.13 -6.31 7.12
N ILE A 143 2.97 -5.23 7.87
CA ILE A 143 3.92 -4.81 8.91
C ILE A 143 3.45 -5.21 10.30
N ASP A 144 2.14 -5.30 10.51
CA ASP A 144 1.53 -5.69 11.77
C ASP A 144 0.16 -6.33 11.52
N MET A 145 -0.29 -7.16 12.47
CA MET A 145 -1.58 -7.82 12.44
C MET A 145 -2.15 -7.84 13.86
N SER A 146 -3.42 -7.46 13.98
CA SER A 146 -4.17 -7.59 15.22
C SER A 146 -5.51 -8.27 14.98
N GLN A 147 -6.08 -8.84 16.03
CA GLN A 147 -7.40 -9.45 15.98
C GLN A 147 -8.38 -8.62 16.82
N SER A 148 -9.53 -8.28 16.22
CA SER A 148 -10.61 -7.56 16.88
C SER A 148 -11.91 -8.34 16.68
N GLY A 149 -12.27 -9.16 17.67
CA GLY A 149 -13.39 -10.09 17.59
C GLY A 149 -13.22 -11.09 16.45
N GLU A 150 -14.17 -11.10 15.51
CA GLU A 150 -14.19 -11.96 14.32
C GLU A 150 -13.41 -11.39 13.14
N ARG A 151 -12.78 -10.23 13.30
CA ARG A 151 -12.02 -9.54 12.25
C ARG A 151 -10.53 -9.63 12.49
N VAL A 152 -9.79 -9.76 11.41
CA VAL A 152 -8.34 -9.57 11.39
C VAL A 152 -8.04 -8.21 10.79
N ILE A 153 -7.30 -7.38 11.51
CA ILE A 153 -6.86 -6.07 11.04
C ILE A 153 -5.40 -6.20 10.62
N LEU A 154 -5.13 -5.97 9.34
CA LEU A 154 -3.80 -5.97 8.74
C LEU A 154 -3.33 -4.53 8.53
N ASP A 155 -2.19 -4.19 9.10
CA ASP A 155 -1.51 -2.94 8.79
C ASP A 155 -0.56 -3.16 7.63
N LEU A 156 -0.86 -2.47 6.53
CA LEU A 156 -0.20 -2.59 5.24
C LEU A 156 0.72 -1.40 5.01
N HIS A 157 1.96 -1.63 4.63
CA HIS A 157 2.92 -0.59 4.25
C HIS A 157 3.22 -0.68 2.75
N GLY A 158 3.03 0.44 2.05
CA GLY A 158 3.32 0.54 0.63
C GLY A 158 4.78 0.94 0.37
N ASP A 159 5.34 0.50 -0.76
CA ASP A 159 6.72 0.83 -1.15
C ASP A 159 6.93 2.30 -1.58
N GLY A 160 5.85 3.10 -1.62
CA GLY A 160 5.83 4.53 -1.93
C GLY A 160 6.06 4.90 -3.40
N ARG A 161 6.50 3.95 -4.22
CA ARG A 161 6.81 4.17 -5.64
C ARG A 161 5.70 3.66 -6.54
N SER A 162 5.02 2.60 -6.12
CA SER A 162 3.88 1.99 -6.81
C SER A 162 2.59 2.21 -6.04
N SER A 163 2.66 2.31 -4.71
CA SER A 163 1.47 2.35 -3.86
C SER A 163 0.71 3.68 -3.95
N ALA A 164 -0.63 3.59 -3.96
CA ALA A 164 -1.50 4.76 -3.93
C ALA A 164 -1.45 5.47 -2.56
N TYR A 165 -1.20 4.68 -1.53
CA TYR A 165 -1.15 5.11 -0.13
C TYR A 165 0.16 4.62 0.50
N GLY A 166 0.69 5.39 1.46
CA GLY A 166 1.86 4.96 2.24
C GLY A 166 1.52 3.87 3.26
N ARG A 167 0.31 3.91 3.83
CA ARG A 167 -0.19 2.92 4.79
C ARG A 167 -1.68 2.69 4.57
N ILE A 168 -2.13 1.45 4.72
CA ILE A 168 -3.55 1.06 4.72
C ILE A 168 -3.78 0.21 5.98
N SER A 169 -4.92 0.39 6.64
CA SER A 169 -5.40 -0.57 7.64
C SER A 169 -6.55 -1.34 7.00
N LEU A 170 -6.35 -2.64 6.77
CA LEU A 170 -7.28 -3.51 6.07
C LEU A 170 -7.94 -4.44 7.08
N SER A 171 -9.25 -4.30 7.23
CA SER A 171 -10.06 -5.20 8.05
C SER A 171 -10.59 -6.36 7.19
N VAL A 172 -10.28 -7.59 7.56
CA VAL A 172 -10.69 -8.82 6.88
C VAL A 172 -11.61 -9.63 7.80
N ASP A 173 -12.81 -9.94 7.32
CA ASP A 173 -13.77 -10.80 8.02
C ASP A 173 -13.38 -12.28 7.82
N ARG A 174 -13.53 -13.11 8.87
CA ARG A 174 -13.10 -14.51 8.88
C ARG A 174 -14.19 -15.53 8.50
N HIS A 175 -15.29 -15.08 7.89
CA HIS A 175 -16.46 -15.92 7.57
C HIS A 175 -16.43 -16.52 6.17
#